data_AF-A3DE87-F1
#
_entry.id   AF-A3DE87-F1
#
_cell.length_a   1.000
_cell.length_b   1.000
_cell.length_c   1.000
_cell.angle_alpha   90.00
_cell.angle_beta   90.00
_cell.angle_gamma   90.00
#
_symmetry.space_group_name_H-M   'P 1'
#
loop_
_entity.id
_entity.type
_entity.pdbx_description
1 polymer ?
#
loop_
_entity_poly.entity_id
_entity_poly.type
_entity_poly.pdbx_seq_one_letter_code
_entity_poly.pdbx_strand_id
1 'polypeptide(L)'
;MEDRFLMYLFYGSAIVLILILVFILLVVKRKNKLKKAVNKTSINYGNVCVFFDEDNNVTVIPYKKDKHGIGRAVENPMFLKAPYKPLELGSLVRSSMAMCSGKIIHSDSQLMSKLKCKSWDEFAKGKRNISIYYKEALGIVLNTTKRKPDGTYSFNFRGYEKVLKKDVSDEELGIVIMSLLERCR
;
A
#
# COMPACT_ATOMS: atom_id res chain seq x y z
N MET A 1 24.25 12.09 -60.09
CA MET A 1 24.53 11.01 -59.10
C MET A 1 24.18 11.47 -57.70
N GLU A 2 24.39 12.76 -57.40
CA GLU A 2 24.02 13.43 -56.14
C GLU A 2 22.52 13.39 -55.79
N ASP A 3 21.60 13.60 -56.74
CA ASP A 3 20.15 13.60 -56.43
C ASP A 3 19.63 12.26 -55.90
N ARG A 4 20.18 11.15 -56.41
CA ARG A 4 19.84 9.80 -55.92
C ARG A 4 20.40 9.57 -54.51
N PHE A 5 21.60 10.08 -54.23
CA PHE A 5 22.22 10.00 -52.91
C PHE A 5 21.43 10.79 -51.87
N LEU A 6 21.02 12.04 -52.18
CA LEU A 6 20.16 12.87 -51.34
C LEU A 6 18.80 12.21 -51.06
N MET A 7 18.18 11.62 -52.09
CA MET A 7 16.95 10.83 -51.93
C MET A 7 17.14 9.65 -50.96
N TYR A 8 18.19 8.83 -51.12
CA TYR A 8 18.45 7.72 -50.21
C TYR A 8 18.74 8.18 -48.77
N LEU A 9 19.40 9.33 -48.60
CA LEU A 9 19.67 9.91 -47.28
C LEU A 9 18.38 10.41 -46.61
N PHE A 10 17.46 10.99 -47.38
CA PHE A 10 16.13 11.37 -46.91
C PHE A 10 15.27 10.16 -46.53
N TYR A 11 15.22 9.12 -47.37
CA TYR A 11 14.49 7.89 -47.03
C TYR A 11 15.11 7.16 -45.83
N GLY A 12 16.44 7.10 -45.75
CA GLY A 12 17.15 6.48 -44.63
C GLY A 12 16.86 7.20 -43.30
N SER A 13 16.94 8.53 -43.30
CA SER A 13 16.61 9.33 -42.10
C SER A 13 15.14 9.19 -41.70
N ALA A 14 14.21 9.18 -42.65
CA ALA A 14 12.79 8.98 -42.38
C ALA A 14 12.50 7.59 -41.77
N ILE A 15 13.13 6.52 -42.27
CA ILE A 15 13.00 5.17 -41.73
C ILE A 15 13.51 5.11 -40.30
N VAL A 16 14.68 5.70 -40.01
CA VAL A 16 15.24 5.75 -38.65
C VAL A 16 14.30 6.49 -37.69
N LEU A 17 13.72 7.61 -38.13
CA LEU A 17 12.76 8.38 -37.34
C LEU A 17 11.50 7.57 -37.00
N ILE A 18 10.97 6.83 -37.96
CA ILE A 18 9.82 5.94 -37.76
C ILE A 18 10.15 4.84 -36.75
N LEU A 19 11.33 4.22 -36.86
CA LEU A 19 11.77 3.18 -35.92
C LEU A 19 11.90 3.71 -34.48
N ILE A 20 12.43 4.92 -34.31
CA ILE A 20 12.51 5.58 -33.00
C ILE A 20 11.12 5.84 -32.42
N LEU A 21 10.19 6.37 -33.22
CA LEU A 21 8.80 6.61 -32.78
C LEU A 21 8.10 5.32 -32.37
N VAL A 22 8.24 4.25 -33.16
CA VAL A 22 7.69 2.92 -32.83
C VAL A 22 8.29 2.40 -31.52
N PHE A 23 9.60 2.53 -31.33
CA PHE A 23 10.27 2.11 -30.10
C PHE A 23 9.74 2.88 -28.88
N ILE A 24 9.60 4.20 -28.96
CA ILE A 24 9.03 5.04 -27.89
C ILE A 24 7.60 4.59 -27.56
N LEU A 25 6.75 4.39 -28.58
CA LEU A 25 5.37 3.93 -28.40
C LEU A 25 5.31 2.56 -27.72
N LEU A 26 6.18 1.63 -28.09
CA LEU A 26 6.27 0.31 -27.46
C LEU A 26 6.70 0.41 -25.99
N VAL A 27 7.67 1.27 -25.66
CA VAL A 27 8.11 1.51 -24.27
C VAL A 27 6.98 2.12 -23.44
N VAL A 28 6.26 3.12 -23.96
CA VAL A 28 5.11 3.74 -23.28
C VAL A 28 3.99 2.72 -23.08
N LYS A 29 3.64 1.94 -24.11
CA LYS A 29 2.61 0.90 -24.03
C LYS A 29 2.99 -0.17 -23.00
N ARG A 30 4.26 -0.59 -22.94
CA ARG A 30 4.77 -1.55 -21.94
C ARG A 30 4.68 -0.98 -20.53
N LYS A 31 5.09 0.27 -20.31
CA LYS A 31 4.94 0.96 -19.01
C LYS A 31 3.47 1.08 -18.59
N ASN A 32 2.57 1.41 -19.52
CA ASN A 32 1.14 1.52 -19.25
C ASN A 32 0.51 0.15 -18.95
N LYS A 33 0.91 -0.91 -19.67
CA LYS A 33 0.45 -2.29 -19.39
C LYS A 33 0.95 -2.77 -18.03
N LEU A 34 2.18 -2.44 -17.65
CA LEU A 34 2.73 -2.76 -16.34
C LEU A 34 1.98 -2.02 -15.22
N LYS A 35 1.74 -0.71 -15.38
CA LYS A 35 0.90 0.08 -14.46
C LYS A 35 -0.52 -0.51 -14.33
N LYS A 36 -1.12 -0.95 -15.45
CA LYS A 36 -2.46 -1.56 -15.47
C LYS A 36 -2.50 -2.96 -14.84
N ALA A 37 -1.40 -3.72 -14.90
CA ALA A 37 -1.27 -5.03 -14.27
C ALA A 37 -1.09 -4.91 -12.75
N VAL A 38 -0.31 -3.92 -12.29
CA VAL A 38 -0.17 -3.60 -10.85
C VAL A 38 -1.52 -3.19 -10.24
N ASN A 39 -2.35 -2.44 -10.98
CA ASN A 39 -3.71 -2.09 -10.58
C ASN A 39 -4.70 -3.28 -10.54
N LYS A 40 -4.29 -4.50 -10.89
CA LYS A 40 -5.15 -5.70 -10.93
C LYS A 40 -4.73 -6.81 -9.95
N THR A 41 -3.76 -6.58 -9.08
CA THR A 41 -3.38 -7.58 -8.08
C THR A 41 -4.44 -7.65 -6.99
N SER A 42 -5.30 -8.68 -7.01
CA SER A 42 -6.31 -8.90 -5.98
C SER A 42 -5.65 -9.13 -4.61
N ILE A 43 -6.17 -8.51 -3.56
CA ILE A 43 -5.78 -8.82 -2.17
C ILE A 43 -6.54 -10.06 -1.72
N ASN A 44 -5.83 -11.17 -1.53
CA ASN A 44 -6.40 -12.45 -1.12
C ASN A 44 -5.86 -12.96 0.23
N TYR A 45 -5.08 -12.15 0.95
CA TYR A 45 -4.61 -12.43 2.31
C TYR A 45 -4.02 -11.16 2.94
N GLY A 46 -3.64 -11.28 4.22
CA GLY A 46 -2.85 -10.29 4.94
C GLY A 46 -3.65 -9.48 5.95
N ASN A 47 -2.97 -9.05 7.00
CA ASN A 47 -3.51 -8.13 7.99
C ASN A 47 -2.49 -7.02 8.23
N VAL A 48 -2.96 -5.78 8.29
CA VAL A 48 -2.12 -4.62 8.55
C VAL A 48 -2.82 -3.67 9.51
N CYS A 49 -2.02 -2.99 10.32
CA CYS A 49 -2.44 -1.84 11.09
C CYS A 49 -1.86 -0.59 10.43
N VAL A 50 -2.72 0.34 10.05
CA VAL A 50 -2.33 1.62 9.45
C VAL A 50 -2.42 2.68 10.53
N PHE A 51 -1.28 3.28 10.87
CA PHE A 51 -1.18 4.35 11.86
C PHE A 51 -0.96 5.68 11.17
N PHE A 52 -1.63 6.72 11.68
CA PHE A 52 -1.52 8.09 11.23
C PHE A 52 -1.06 8.94 12.42
N ASP A 53 0.06 9.64 12.29
CA ASP A 53 0.48 10.62 13.28
C ASP A 53 -0.30 11.94 13.14
N GLU A 54 0.06 12.92 13.97
CA GLU A 54 -0.57 14.25 14.02
C GLU A 54 -0.32 15.04 12.72
N ASP A 55 0.79 14.78 12.04
CA ASP A 55 1.15 15.35 10.74
C ASP A 55 0.55 14.54 9.56
N ASN A 56 -0.27 13.53 9.85
CA ASN A 56 -0.83 12.56 8.91
C ASN A 56 0.20 11.69 8.16
N ASN A 57 1.45 11.60 8.63
CA ASN A 57 2.37 10.57 8.14
C ASN A 57 1.86 9.19 8.52
N VAL A 58 2.10 8.23 7.63
CA VAL A 58 1.58 6.88 7.72
C VAL A 58 2.68 5.92 8.09
N THR A 59 2.37 5.04 9.03
CA THR A 59 3.13 3.82 9.30
C THR A 59 2.21 2.62 9.12
N VAL A 60 2.54 1.71 8.20
CA VAL A 60 1.81 0.46 7.99
C VAL A 60 2.59 -0.69 8.60
N ILE A 61 2.01 -1.37 9.58
CA ILE A 61 2.60 -2.51 10.25
C ILE A 61 1.84 -3.78 9.81
N PRO A 62 2.46 -4.65 9.00
CA PRO A 62 1.87 -5.95 8.70
C PRO A 62 1.91 -6.83 9.95
N TYR A 63 0.89 -7.66 10.15
CA TYR A 63 0.83 -8.55 11.31
C TYR A 63 0.15 -9.89 11.01
N LYS A 64 0.47 -10.88 11.83
CA LYS A 64 -0.22 -12.17 11.90
C LYS A 64 -0.72 -12.43 13.30
N LYS A 65 -1.80 -13.19 13.41
CA LYS A 65 -2.20 -13.74 14.70
C LYS A 65 -1.23 -14.88 15.06
N ASP A 66 -0.70 -14.84 16.28
CA ASP A 66 0.03 -15.97 16.85
C ASP A 66 -0.91 -17.12 17.22
N LYS A 67 -0.36 -18.19 17.79
CA LYS A 67 -1.11 -19.38 18.24
C LYS A 67 -2.20 -19.08 19.28
N HIS A 68 -2.12 -17.93 19.95
CA HIS A 68 -3.09 -17.46 20.95
C HIS A 68 -4.07 -16.44 20.36
N GLY A 69 -4.01 -16.18 19.05
CA GLY A 69 -4.87 -15.22 18.38
C GLY A 69 -4.42 -13.76 18.50
N ILE A 70 -3.26 -13.49 19.10
CA ILE A 70 -2.74 -12.13 19.33
C ILE A 70 -2.01 -11.65 18.08
N GLY A 71 -2.32 -10.44 17.61
CA GLY A 71 -1.65 -9.83 16.47
C GLY A 71 -0.20 -9.48 16.80
N ARG A 72 0.74 -10.05 16.05
CA ARG A 72 2.18 -9.76 16.14
C ARG A 72 2.72 -9.31 14.81
N ALA A 73 3.58 -8.30 14.82
CA ALA A 73 4.13 -7.74 13.60
C ALA A 73 4.89 -8.80 12.80
N VAL A 74 4.74 -8.74 11.48
CA VAL A 74 5.53 -9.50 10.52
C VAL A 74 6.21 -8.49 9.62
N GLU A 75 7.46 -8.78 9.23
CA GLU A 75 8.23 -7.92 8.33
C GLU A 75 8.51 -6.50 8.85
N ASN A 76 9.09 -5.68 7.99
CA ASN A 76 9.41 -4.29 8.28
C ASN A 76 8.14 -3.41 8.15
N PRO A 77 7.92 -2.47 9.08
CA PRO A 77 6.95 -1.41 8.86
C PRO A 77 7.26 -0.63 7.59
N MET A 78 6.21 -0.22 6.88
CA MET A 78 6.33 0.69 5.75
C MET A 78 5.90 2.10 6.15
N PHE A 79 6.51 3.11 5.54
CA PHE A 79 6.29 4.51 5.90
C PHE A 79 5.91 5.32 4.67
N LEU A 80 5.02 6.30 4.85
CA LEU A 80 4.65 7.27 3.81
C LEU A 80 4.45 8.64 4.46
N LYS A 81 5.14 9.66 3.95
CA LYS A 81 5.11 11.01 4.49
C LYS A 81 4.02 11.85 3.82
N ALA A 82 3.31 12.66 4.59
CA ALA A 82 2.34 13.61 4.04
C ALA A 82 3.04 14.81 3.36
N PRO A 83 2.41 15.45 2.35
CA PRO A 83 1.15 15.05 1.72
C PRO A 83 1.34 13.90 0.72
N TYR A 84 0.36 13.01 0.63
CA TYR A 84 0.32 11.91 -0.33
C TYR A 84 -1.04 11.82 -1.02
N LYS A 85 -1.06 11.20 -2.20
CA LYS A 85 -2.29 10.89 -2.93
C LYS A 85 -2.93 9.60 -2.41
N PRO A 86 -4.27 9.45 -2.54
CA PRO A 86 -4.94 8.21 -2.16
C PRO A 86 -4.33 6.96 -2.82
N LEU A 87 -3.94 7.07 -4.10
CA LEU A 87 -3.26 6.00 -4.83
C LEU A 87 -1.99 5.48 -4.11
N GLU A 88 -1.19 6.38 -3.55
CA GLU A 88 0.06 6.03 -2.86
C GLU A 88 -0.22 5.29 -1.56
N LEU A 89 -1.21 5.77 -0.78
CA LEU A 89 -1.64 5.11 0.45
C LEU A 89 -2.22 3.72 0.19
N GLY A 90 -3.12 3.58 -0.79
CA GLY A 90 -3.71 2.30 -1.12
C GLY A 90 -2.69 1.30 -1.65
N SER A 91 -1.77 1.74 -2.51
CA SER A 91 -0.65 0.92 -2.99
C SER A 91 0.24 0.45 -1.83
N LEU A 92 0.60 1.35 -0.90
CA LEU A 92 1.40 1.02 0.28
C LEU A 92 0.73 -0.06 1.14
N VAL A 93 -0.57 0.08 1.38
CA VAL A 93 -1.37 -0.87 2.16
C VAL A 93 -1.45 -2.22 1.44
N ARG A 94 -1.74 -2.24 0.12
CA ARG A 94 -1.75 -3.49 -0.66
C ARG A 94 -0.41 -4.20 -0.59
N SER A 95 0.68 -3.48 -0.84
CA SER A 95 2.04 -4.04 -0.75
C SER A 95 2.32 -4.58 0.65
N SER A 96 1.91 -3.88 1.71
CA SER A 96 2.05 -4.33 3.09
C SER A 96 1.26 -5.61 3.39
N MET A 97 0.02 -5.71 2.91
CA MET A 97 -0.79 -6.93 3.06
C MET A 97 -0.15 -8.12 2.34
N ALA A 98 0.39 -7.90 1.14
CA ALA A 98 1.09 -8.94 0.37
C ALA A 98 2.36 -9.46 1.07
N MET A 99 3.01 -8.63 1.90
CA MET A 99 4.16 -9.09 2.69
C MET A 99 3.80 -10.07 3.80
N CYS A 100 2.52 -10.26 4.15
CA CYS A 100 2.15 -11.19 5.21
C CYS A 100 2.35 -12.67 4.83
N SER A 101 2.33 -13.07 3.55
CA SER A 101 2.34 -14.49 3.19
C SER A 101 3.65 -15.19 3.57
N GLY A 102 3.57 -16.34 4.23
CA GLY A 102 4.74 -17.17 4.57
C GLY A 102 5.74 -16.58 5.58
N LYS A 103 5.50 -15.38 6.11
CA LYS A 103 6.46 -14.70 7.01
C LYS A 103 6.37 -15.08 8.48
N ILE A 104 7.51 -14.97 9.15
CA ILE A 104 7.75 -15.24 10.57
C ILE A 104 7.33 -14.00 11.39
N ILE A 105 6.82 -14.26 12.59
CA ILE A 105 6.47 -13.24 13.58
C ILE A 105 7.73 -12.64 14.17
N HIS A 106 7.80 -11.30 14.21
CA HIS A 106 8.87 -10.57 14.89
C HIS A 106 8.62 -10.48 16.39
N SER A 107 9.69 -10.42 17.17
CA SER A 107 9.60 -10.01 18.57
C SER A 107 9.23 -8.53 18.66
N ASP A 108 8.63 -8.13 19.79
CA ASP A 108 8.29 -6.73 20.03
C ASP A 108 9.56 -5.85 20.00
N SER A 109 10.69 -6.34 20.50
CA SER A 109 11.98 -5.62 20.44
C SER A 109 12.47 -5.37 19.02
N GLN A 110 12.29 -6.32 18.10
CA GLN A 110 12.63 -6.14 16.69
C GLN A 110 11.74 -5.09 16.03
N LEU A 111 10.44 -5.08 16.36
CA LEU A 111 9.52 -4.07 15.86
C LEU A 111 9.91 -2.67 16.37
N MET A 112 10.16 -2.53 17.68
CA MET A 112 10.52 -1.25 18.29
C MET A 112 11.79 -0.65 17.69
N SER A 113 12.81 -1.50 17.45
CA SER A 113 14.05 -1.09 16.77
C SER A 113 13.77 -0.52 15.37
N LYS A 114 12.90 -1.16 14.59
CA LYS A 114 12.52 -0.72 13.23
C LYS A 114 11.69 0.56 13.24
N LEU A 115 10.83 0.73 14.24
CA LEU A 115 10.04 1.94 14.46
C LEU A 115 10.86 3.08 15.08
N LYS A 116 12.08 2.80 15.56
CA LYS A 116 12.98 3.74 16.25
C LYS A 116 12.35 4.37 17.50
N CYS A 117 11.63 3.57 18.27
CA CYS A 117 11.01 3.95 19.54
C CYS A 117 11.38 2.95 20.65
N LYS A 118 11.24 3.34 21.91
CA LYS A 118 11.58 2.49 23.06
C LYS A 118 10.45 1.56 23.46
N SER A 119 9.21 1.99 23.26
CA SER A 119 8.03 1.23 23.67
C SER A 119 6.85 1.39 22.71
N TRP A 120 5.90 0.47 22.82
CA TRP A 120 4.65 0.54 22.07
C TRP A 120 3.83 1.77 22.43
N ASP A 121 3.77 2.13 23.72
CA ASP A 121 3.03 3.31 24.18
C ASP A 121 3.61 4.61 23.60
N GLU A 122 4.95 4.71 23.55
CA GLU A 122 5.66 5.82 22.90
C GLU A 122 5.30 5.89 21.41
N PHE A 123 5.37 4.76 20.69
CA PHE A 123 4.97 4.71 19.30
C PHE A 123 3.51 5.11 19.11
N ALA A 124 2.59 4.57 19.90
CA ALA A 124 1.16 4.75 19.73
C ALA A 124 0.67 6.16 20.14
N LYS A 125 1.47 6.94 20.87
CA LYS A 125 1.07 8.26 21.36
C LYS A 125 0.78 9.22 20.19
N GLY A 126 -0.36 9.92 20.28
CA GLY A 126 -0.83 10.88 19.27
C GLY A 126 -1.26 10.24 17.94
N LYS A 127 -1.27 8.90 17.83
CA LYS A 127 -1.59 8.22 16.57
C LYS A 127 -3.04 7.74 16.53
N ARG A 128 -3.63 7.85 15.35
CA ARG A 128 -4.90 7.20 14.99
C ARG A 128 -4.59 5.89 14.28
N ASN A 129 -5.48 4.91 14.39
CA ASN A 129 -5.26 3.59 13.80
C ASN A 129 -6.50 3.05 13.06
N ILE A 130 -6.25 2.44 11.91
CA ILE A 130 -7.22 1.64 11.17
C ILE A 130 -6.66 0.23 11.04
N SER A 131 -7.43 -0.76 11.48
CA SER A 131 -7.12 -2.18 11.28
C SER A 131 -7.71 -2.64 9.95
N ILE A 132 -6.88 -3.25 9.12
CA ILE A 132 -7.27 -3.75 7.79
C ILE A 132 -6.88 -5.22 7.70
N TYR A 133 -7.81 -6.08 7.30
CA TYR A 133 -7.53 -7.50 7.14
C TYR A 133 -8.36 -8.13 6.03
N TYR A 134 -7.81 -9.16 5.41
CA TYR A 134 -8.57 -9.96 4.44
C TYR A 134 -9.35 -11.08 5.14
N LYS A 135 -10.61 -11.26 4.74
CA LYS A 135 -11.44 -12.40 5.10
C LYS A 135 -12.06 -12.99 3.85
N GLU A 136 -11.79 -14.28 3.59
CA GLU A 136 -12.13 -14.95 2.32
C GLU A 136 -13.59 -14.78 1.88
N ALA A 137 -14.54 -14.90 2.81
CA ALA A 137 -15.97 -14.77 2.52
C ALA A 137 -16.43 -13.32 2.25
N LEU A 138 -15.64 -12.30 2.60
CA LEU A 138 -16.07 -10.89 2.59
C LEU A 138 -15.21 -10.00 1.68
N GLY A 139 -13.91 -10.27 1.60
CA GLY A 139 -12.92 -9.40 0.97
C GLY A 139 -12.08 -8.66 2.03
N ILE A 140 -11.84 -7.37 1.79
CA ILE A 140 -10.97 -6.53 2.61
C ILE A 140 -11.84 -5.80 3.63
N VAL A 141 -11.61 -6.08 4.90
CA VAL A 141 -12.32 -5.44 6.01
C VAL A 141 -11.47 -4.32 6.58
N LEU A 142 -12.08 -3.16 6.81
CA LEU A 142 -11.49 -2.00 7.46
C LEU A 142 -12.31 -1.65 8.70
N ASN A 143 -11.64 -1.50 9.83
CA ASN A 143 -12.23 -1.11 11.11
C ASN A 143 -11.44 0.03 11.73
N THR A 144 -12.13 1.11 12.06
CA THR A 144 -11.54 2.21 12.84
C THR A 144 -11.39 1.80 14.29
N THR A 145 -10.39 2.37 14.96
CA THR A 145 -10.08 2.01 16.33
C THR A 145 -10.04 3.24 17.23
N LYS A 146 -10.11 2.96 18.53
CA LYS A 146 -9.90 3.91 19.60
C LYS A 146 -8.65 3.55 20.40
N ARG A 147 -7.76 4.52 20.62
CA ARG A 147 -6.61 4.34 21.50
C ARG A 147 -7.07 4.27 22.96
N LYS A 148 -6.51 3.32 23.70
CA LYS A 148 -6.69 3.20 25.16
C LYS A 148 -5.57 3.92 25.91
N PRO A 149 -5.76 4.22 27.21
CA PRO A 149 -4.71 4.84 28.02
C PRO A 149 -3.39 4.07 28.05
N ASP A 150 -3.44 2.74 27.95
CA ASP A 150 -2.28 1.83 27.90
C ASP A 150 -1.57 1.76 26.53
N GLY A 151 -1.99 2.57 25.56
CA GLY A 151 -1.43 2.60 24.20
C GLY A 151 -1.96 1.50 23.26
N THR A 152 -2.80 0.59 23.75
CA THR A 152 -3.46 -0.41 22.90
C THR A 152 -4.64 0.21 22.13
N TYR A 153 -5.15 -0.51 21.14
CA TYR A 153 -6.28 -0.07 20.33
C TYR A 153 -7.43 -1.09 20.40
N SER A 154 -8.66 -0.59 20.46
CA SER A 154 -9.88 -1.40 20.35
C SER A 154 -10.77 -0.90 19.22
N PHE A 155 -11.50 -1.80 18.56
CA PHE A 155 -12.42 -1.40 17.50
C PHE A 155 -13.54 -0.49 18.01
N ASN A 156 -13.85 0.55 17.25
CA ASN A 156 -15.00 1.42 17.52
C ASN A 156 -16.34 0.71 17.29
N PHE A 157 -16.36 -0.26 16.36
CA PHE A 157 -17.55 -0.98 15.95
C PHE A 157 -17.40 -2.48 16.19
N ARG A 158 -18.46 -3.12 16.70
CA ARG A 158 -18.54 -4.58 16.80
C ARG A 158 -19.00 -5.14 15.46
N GLY A 159 -18.07 -5.69 14.68
CA GLY A 159 -18.34 -6.29 13.38
C GLY A 159 -17.39 -5.77 12.30
N TYR A 160 -17.95 -5.53 11.11
CA TYR A 160 -17.23 -5.01 9.94
C TYR A 160 -17.74 -3.61 9.63
N GLU A 161 -16.92 -2.59 9.86
CA GLU A 161 -17.31 -1.20 9.63
C GLU A 161 -17.35 -0.87 8.13
N LYS A 162 -16.33 -1.30 7.39
CA LYS A 162 -16.30 -1.19 5.93
C LYS A 162 -15.73 -2.47 5.32
N VAL A 163 -16.37 -2.93 4.25
CA VAL A 163 -15.91 -4.09 3.47
C VAL A 163 -15.75 -3.66 2.02
N LEU A 164 -14.60 -3.97 1.44
CA LEU A 164 -14.27 -3.75 0.03
C LEU A 164 -14.04 -5.10 -0.66
N LYS A 165 -14.31 -5.15 -1.95
CA LYS A 165 -14.00 -6.34 -2.76
C LYS A 165 -12.49 -6.54 -2.85
N LYS A 166 -12.07 -7.80 -3.03
CA LYS A 166 -10.65 -8.18 -3.13
C LYS A 166 -9.89 -7.50 -4.29
N ASP A 167 -10.62 -7.10 -5.33
CA ASP A 167 -10.11 -6.47 -6.54
C ASP A 167 -10.28 -4.94 -6.56
N VAL A 168 -10.59 -4.34 -5.40
CA VAL A 168 -10.64 -2.87 -5.25
C VAL A 168 -9.34 -2.23 -5.75
N SER A 169 -9.47 -1.08 -6.42
CA SER A 169 -8.30 -0.33 -6.90
C SER A 169 -7.51 0.28 -5.73
N ASP A 170 -6.23 0.58 -5.94
CA ASP A 170 -5.40 1.26 -4.94
C ASP A 170 -5.91 2.66 -4.63
N GLU A 171 -6.37 3.40 -5.64
CA GLU A 171 -6.94 4.72 -5.43
C GLU A 171 -8.20 4.67 -4.56
N GLU A 172 -9.13 3.76 -4.85
CA GLU A 172 -10.34 3.59 -4.05
C GLU A 172 -10.04 3.09 -2.63
N LEU A 173 -9.10 2.15 -2.47
CA LEU A 173 -8.65 1.70 -1.15
C LEU A 173 -8.11 2.88 -0.33
N GLY A 174 -7.25 3.73 -0.93
CA GLY A 174 -6.73 4.92 -0.28
C GLY A 174 -7.82 5.93 0.11
N ILE A 175 -8.76 6.21 -0.79
CA ILE A 175 -9.89 7.12 -0.53
C ILE A 175 -10.71 6.63 0.67
N VAL A 176 -11.00 5.32 0.71
CA VAL A 176 -11.76 4.73 1.80
C VAL A 176 -11.00 4.81 3.13
N ILE A 177 -9.69 4.54 3.14
CA ILE A 177 -8.87 4.67 4.34
C ILE A 177 -8.87 6.12 4.85
N MET A 178 -8.68 7.09 3.96
CA MET A 178 -8.66 8.50 4.33
C MET A 178 -10.01 8.98 4.87
N SER A 179 -11.13 8.56 4.26
CA SER A 179 -12.47 8.92 4.75
C SER A 179 -12.84 8.28 6.09
N LEU A 180 -12.25 7.13 6.43
CA LEU A 180 -12.44 6.50 7.74
C LEU A 180 -11.63 7.18 8.87
N LEU A 181 -10.57 7.91 8.53
CA LEU A 181 -9.66 8.51 9.50
C LEU A 181 -10.34 9.49 10.47
N GLU A 182 -11.36 10.20 9.99
CA GLU A 182 -12.18 11.13 10.78
C GLU A 182 -13.00 10.44 11.88
N ARG A 183 -13.15 9.11 11.81
CA ARG A 183 -13.95 8.30 12.73
C ARG A 183 -13.10 7.61 13.80
N CYS A 184 -11.76 7.69 13.70
CA CYS A 184 -10.83 7.21 14.73
C CYS A 184 -10.94 8.08 16.00
N ARG A 185 -10.73 7.48 17.18
CA ARG A 185 -10.93 8.15 18.49
C ARG A 185 -9.80 7.90 19.49
#